data_AF-A0A2H9PRY4-F1
#
_entry.id   AF-A0A2H9PRY4-F1
#
_cell.length_a   1.000
_cell.length_b   1.000
_cell.length_c   1.000
_cell.angle_alpha   90.00
_cell.angle_beta   90.00
_cell.angle_gamma   90.00
#
_symmetry.space_group_name_H-M   'P 1'
#
loop_
_entity.id
_entity.type
_entity.pdbx_description
1 polymer ?
#
loop_
_entity_poly.entity_id
_entity_poly.type
_entity_poly.pdbx_seq_one_letter_code
_entity_poly.pdbx_strand_id
1 'polypeptide(L)'
;VGTFAGMDATLDYDGNLEKFGAVFGPVLSYAAALGIDVSFENCQMEGWMATGQRDSLCNLAGTYQLRSMMVDAVGGAENLLWIPDPSHGLAQGDGVQGVLRALLMETPSRIRALHIKDTDNNNPEALHVRAMRGGFAPPASQRAHEWDVYGGRPTLIGFGGGGDMDWTEYLRGGATLLARGDGSYKPVIVENEDVWSKQTGNPAATWQANHAAHLNLAPLCYPLTDQGYQFNHTQRQVLQTPSVSEGMLLKTHASVVRAYAGK
;
A
#
# COMPACT_ATOMS: atom_id res chain seq x y z
N VAL A 1 8.68 -0.29 4.94
CA VAL A 1 7.37 0.36 4.78
C VAL A 1 6.91 0.78 6.15
N GLY A 2 6.56 2.05 6.33
CA GLY A 2 5.93 2.54 7.56
C GLY A 2 4.43 2.77 7.32
N THR A 3 3.58 2.32 8.24
CA THR A 3 2.11 2.45 8.18
C THR A 3 1.53 3.29 9.32
N PHE A 4 2.37 3.69 10.30
CA PHE A 4 2.03 4.50 11.50
C PHE A 4 2.70 5.89 11.49
N ALA A 5 2.97 6.42 10.30
CA ALA A 5 3.75 7.64 10.19
C ALA A 5 2.92 8.86 10.61
N GLY A 6 3.30 9.46 11.74
CA GLY A 6 2.66 10.68 12.24
C GLY A 6 1.37 10.44 13.01
N MET A 7 1.25 9.31 13.72
CA MET A 7 0.09 8.98 14.54
C MET A 7 0.36 9.13 16.05
N ASP A 8 -0.17 10.20 16.64
CA ASP A 8 -0.31 10.43 18.08
C ASP A 8 -1.76 10.82 18.40
N ALA A 9 -2.49 9.91 19.06
CA ALA A 9 -3.90 10.10 19.41
C ALA A 9 -4.13 11.16 20.50
N THR A 10 -3.06 11.68 21.12
CA THR A 10 -3.15 12.79 22.08
C THR A 10 -3.02 14.17 21.43
N LEU A 11 -2.64 14.21 20.14
CA LEU A 11 -2.48 15.43 19.37
C LEU A 11 -3.62 15.58 18.36
N ASP A 12 -3.94 16.82 18.04
CA ASP A 12 -4.78 17.13 16.89
C ASP A 12 -3.99 16.97 15.58
N TYR A 13 -4.63 17.34 14.48
CA TYR A 13 -4.05 17.18 13.15
C TYR A 13 -2.77 18.01 12.96
N ASP A 14 -2.79 19.29 13.33
CA ASP A 14 -1.65 20.19 13.18
C ASP A 14 -0.49 19.78 14.10
N GLY A 15 -0.78 19.36 15.33
CA GLY A 15 0.22 18.81 16.25
C GLY A 15 0.88 17.54 15.73
N ASN A 16 0.12 16.66 15.06
CA ASN A 16 0.67 15.48 14.40
C ASN A 16 1.58 15.85 13.21
N LEU A 17 1.23 16.87 12.42
CA LEU A 17 2.07 17.37 11.33
C LEU A 17 3.37 18.00 11.83
N GLU A 18 3.31 18.84 12.87
CA GLU A 18 4.50 19.44 13.47
C GLU A 18 5.44 18.35 14.02
N LYS A 19 4.88 17.39 14.76
CA LYS A 19 5.63 16.25 15.27
C LYS A 19 6.22 15.41 14.14
N PHE A 20 5.47 15.18 13.06
CA PHE A 20 5.97 14.47 11.88
C PHE A 20 7.18 15.18 11.29
N GLY A 21 7.11 16.51 11.07
CA GLY A 21 8.23 17.31 10.58
C GLY A 21 9.45 17.24 11.49
N ALA A 22 9.25 17.40 12.80
CA ALA A 22 10.32 17.37 13.80
C ALA A 22 11.05 16.01 13.88
N VAL A 23 10.32 14.90 13.70
CA VAL A 23 10.88 13.54 13.75
C VAL A 23 11.46 13.14 12.39
N PHE A 24 10.69 13.28 11.33
CA PHE A 24 11.06 12.75 10.02
C PHE A 24 11.96 13.67 9.21
N GLY A 25 11.97 14.98 9.44
CA GLY A 25 12.90 15.90 8.78
C GLY A 25 14.38 15.48 8.96
N PRO A 26 14.86 15.28 10.20
CA PRO A 26 16.20 14.77 10.45
C PRO A 26 16.43 13.35 9.91
N VAL A 27 15.45 12.46 10.04
CA VAL A 27 15.54 11.06 9.52
C VAL A 27 15.69 11.05 8.00
N LEU A 28 14.89 11.84 7.29
CA LEU A 28 14.94 11.95 5.83
C LEU A 28 16.27 12.57 5.38
N SER A 29 16.76 13.59 6.09
CA SER A 29 18.07 14.19 5.81
C SER A 29 19.20 13.17 5.95
N TYR A 30 19.17 12.38 7.02
CA TYR A 30 20.15 11.31 7.24
C TYR A 30 20.03 10.19 6.19
N ALA A 31 18.81 9.75 5.87
CA ALA A 31 18.56 8.75 4.84
C ALA A 31 19.06 9.23 3.47
N ALA A 32 18.84 10.50 3.12
CA ALA A 32 19.32 11.10 1.89
C ALA A 32 20.86 11.09 1.81
N ALA A 33 21.55 11.38 2.92
CA ALA A 33 23.01 11.30 2.99
C ALA A 33 23.55 9.88 2.76
N LEU A 34 22.73 8.85 2.99
CA LEU A 34 23.04 7.44 2.71
C LEU A 34 22.53 6.98 1.33
N GLY A 35 21.90 7.84 0.54
CA GLY A 35 21.26 7.47 -0.72
C GLY A 35 20.04 6.56 -0.55
N ILE A 36 19.34 6.67 0.57
CA ILE A 36 18.18 5.86 0.93
C ILE A 36 16.89 6.68 0.78
N ASP A 37 15.94 6.08 0.05
CA ASP A 37 14.55 6.54 0.01
C ASP A 37 13.76 6.00 1.20
N VAL A 38 12.91 6.83 1.79
CA VAL A 38 11.94 6.44 2.82
C VAL A 38 10.57 6.41 2.18
N SER A 39 9.84 5.30 2.33
CA SER A 39 8.51 5.16 1.75
C SER A 39 7.44 4.78 2.77
N PHE A 40 6.31 5.47 2.69
CA PHE A 40 5.12 5.19 3.50
C PHE A 40 4.00 4.61 2.65
N GLU A 41 3.26 3.70 3.27
CA GLU A 41 2.06 3.08 2.71
C GLU A 41 0.83 3.71 3.35
N ASN A 42 -0.27 3.80 2.62
CA ASN A 42 -1.50 4.36 3.16
C ASN A 42 -2.17 3.29 3.97
N CYS A 43 -2.45 3.59 5.23
CA CYS A 43 -3.17 2.66 6.07
C CYS A 43 -4.04 3.45 7.05
N GLN A 44 -5.35 3.37 6.91
CA GLN A 44 -6.30 4.06 7.78
C GLN A 44 -6.15 3.75 9.28
N MET A 45 -5.69 2.54 9.63
CA MET A 45 -5.40 2.08 11.01
C MET A 45 -6.46 2.39 12.09
N GLU A 46 -7.71 2.69 11.71
CA GLU A 46 -8.83 3.00 12.62
C GLU A 46 -9.08 1.91 13.68
N GLY A 47 -8.77 0.66 13.36
CA GLY A 47 -8.90 -0.50 14.26
C GLY A 47 -7.88 -0.55 15.40
N TRP A 48 -6.75 0.16 15.27
CA TRP A 48 -5.67 0.20 16.29
C TRP A 48 -5.87 1.30 17.34
N MET A 49 -6.94 2.08 17.22
CA MET A 49 -7.31 3.11 18.19
C MET A 49 -8.32 2.58 19.20
N ALA A 50 -8.14 3.02 20.46
CA ALA A 50 -9.13 2.82 21.51
C ALA A 50 -10.52 3.31 21.06
N THR A 51 -11.55 2.60 21.49
CA THR A 51 -12.95 2.89 21.16
C THR A 51 -13.32 4.29 21.67
N GLY A 52 -13.35 5.28 20.77
CA GLY A 52 -13.67 6.69 21.07
C GLY A 52 -12.68 7.73 20.52
N GLN A 53 -11.49 7.31 20.06
CA GLN A 53 -10.49 8.22 19.47
C GLN A 53 -10.52 8.27 17.93
N ARG A 54 -11.51 7.62 17.31
CA ARG A 54 -11.50 7.25 15.88
C ARG A 54 -11.91 8.34 14.90
N ASP A 55 -12.43 9.44 15.40
CA ASP A 55 -12.79 10.59 14.57
C ASP A 55 -11.60 11.56 14.40
N SER A 56 -10.44 11.21 14.98
CA SER A 56 -9.20 11.94 14.77
C SER A 56 -8.57 11.49 13.45
N LEU A 57 -8.31 12.43 12.54
CA LEU A 57 -7.42 12.26 11.37
C LEU A 57 -5.96 12.09 11.84
N CYS A 58 -5.72 11.21 12.80
CA CYS A 58 -4.45 11.11 13.50
C CYS A 58 -3.41 10.31 12.70
N ASN A 59 -3.80 9.45 11.76
CA ASN A 59 -2.82 8.84 10.86
C ASN A 59 -2.67 9.69 9.60
N LEU A 60 -1.58 10.46 9.53
CA LEU A 60 -1.26 11.29 8.37
C LEU A 60 -1.03 10.48 7.09
N ALA A 61 -0.60 9.22 7.20
CA ALA A 61 -0.52 8.33 6.05
C ALA A 61 -1.87 7.72 5.66
N GLY A 62 -2.92 7.89 6.47
CA GLY A 62 -4.20 7.17 6.35
C GLY A 62 -4.99 7.50 5.09
N THR A 63 -4.77 8.66 4.46
CA THR A 63 -5.38 9.00 3.18
C THR A 63 -4.37 9.65 2.24
N TYR A 64 -4.65 9.59 0.94
CA TYR A 64 -3.82 10.17 -0.12
C TYR A 64 -3.69 11.70 0.02
N GLN A 65 -4.74 12.38 0.49
CA GLN A 65 -4.80 13.84 0.59
C GLN A 65 -3.89 14.40 1.69
N LEU A 66 -3.65 13.63 2.77
CA LEU A 66 -2.83 14.08 3.88
C LEU A 66 -1.31 14.01 3.57
N ARG A 67 -0.92 13.24 2.55
CA ARG A 67 0.48 13.05 2.15
C ARG A 67 1.14 14.30 1.58
N SER A 68 0.41 15.18 0.90
CA SER A 68 0.98 16.46 0.44
C SER A 68 1.41 17.33 1.62
N MET A 69 0.61 17.35 2.68
CA MET A 69 0.92 18.10 3.90
C MET A 69 2.11 17.50 4.64
N MET A 70 2.28 16.17 4.60
CA MET A 70 3.50 15.52 5.11
C MET A 70 4.76 15.97 4.34
N VAL A 71 4.68 16.16 3.03
CA VAL A 71 5.80 16.66 2.21
C VAL A 71 6.18 18.07 2.64
N ASP A 72 5.20 18.95 2.81
CA ASP A 72 5.44 20.32 3.24
C ASP A 72 6.03 20.38 4.66
N ALA A 73 5.53 19.53 5.57
CA ALA A 73 6.02 19.44 6.95
C ALA A 73 7.51 19.05 7.06
N VAL A 74 8.07 18.38 6.05
CA VAL A 74 9.50 18.02 6.00
C VAL A 74 10.30 18.89 5.02
N GLY A 75 9.75 20.03 4.60
CA GLY A 75 10.44 20.98 3.71
C GLY A 75 10.62 20.46 2.29
N GLY A 76 9.72 19.61 1.80
CA GLY A 76 9.72 19.17 0.40
C GLY A 76 10.67 18.01 0.08
N ALA A 77 11.28 17.36 1.09
CA ALA A 77 12.27 16.30 0.92
C ALA A 77 11.94 15.31 -0.22
N GLU A 78 12.84 15.17 -1.19
CA GLU A 78 12.60 14.36 -2.41
C GLU A 78 12.65 12.85 -2.14
N ASN A 79 13.42 12.42 -1.13
CA ASN A 79 13.53 11.02 -0.73
C ASN A 79 12.37 10.54 0.17
N LEU A 80 11.36 11.38 0.39
CA LEU A 80 10.07 10.99 0.95
C LEU A 80 9.12 10.53 -0.16
N LEU A 81 8.86 9.23 -0.21
CA LEU A 81 8.12 8.55 -1.26
C LEU A 81 6.91 7.76 -0.73
N TRP A 82 6.09 7.26 -1.64
CA TRP A 82 4.84 6.55 -1.36
C TRP A 82 4.83 5.14 -1.94
N ILE A 83 4.19 4.23 -1.22
CA ILE A 83 3.79 2.92 -1.73
C ILE A 83 2.29 2.82 -1.55
N PRO A 84 1.50 3.27 -2.54
CA PRO A 84 0.06 3.14 -2.47
C PRO A 84 -0.39 1.68 -2.36
N ASP A 85 -1.32 1.44 -1.45
CA ASP A 85 -2.01 0.17 -1.28
C ASP A 85 -3.51 0.35 -1.51
N PRO A 86 -4.08 -0.32 -2.54
CA PRO A 86 -5.48 -0.15 -2.90
C PRO A 86 -6.45 -0.79 -1.90
N SER A 87 -6.03 -1.81 -1.15
CA SER A 87 -6.89 -2.54 -0.21
C SER A 87 -7.47 -1.62 0.87
N HIS A 88 -6.68 -0.64 1.29
CA HIS A 88 -7.04 0.31 2.34
C HIS A 88 -8.17 1.26 1.91
N GLY A 89 -8.09 1.85 0.72
CA GLY A 89 -9.18 2.68 0.18
C GLY A 89 -10.44 1.85 -0.12
N LEU A 90 -10.29 0.62 -0.60
CA LEU A 90 -11.41 -0.31 -0.77
C LEU A 90 -12.10 -0.61 0.57
N ALA A 91 -11.35 -0.91 1.62
CA ALA A 91 -11.88 -1.19 2.95
C ALA A 91 -12.62 0.03 3.55
N GLN A 92 -12.19 1.24 3.19
CA GLN A 92 -12.87 2.49 3.56
C GLN A 92 -14.12 2.79 2.73
N GLY A 93 -14.36 2.05 1.65
CA GLY A 93 -15.55 2.19 0.81
C GLY A 93 -15.39 3.15 -0.37
N ASP A 94 -14.16 3.58 -0.69
CA ASP A 94 -13.89 4.46 -1.83
C ASP A 94 -14.25 3.81 -3.18
N GLY A 95 -14.27 2.48 -3.21
CA GLY A 95 -14.40 1.69 -4.43
C GLY A 95 -13.20 1.87 -5.38
N VAL A 96 -13.19 1.12 -6.48
CA VAL A 96 -12.09 1.16 -7.47
C VAL A 96 -11.85 2.59 -7.97
N GLN A 97 -12.91 3.29 -8.38
CA GLN A 97 -12.80 4.64 -8.95
C GLN A 97 -12.28 5.68 -7.95
N GLY A 98 -12.66 5.57 -6.67
CA GLY A 98 -12.14 6.45 -5.62
C GLY A 98 -10.64 6.24 -5.40
N VAL A 99 -10.19 4.98 -5.34
CA VAL A 99 -8.76 4.63 -5.24
C VAL A 99 -7.97 5.17 -6.43
N LEU A 100 -8.45 4.95 -7.65
CA LEU A 100 -7.78 5.44 -8.87
C LEU A 100 -7.70 6.96 -8.91
N ARG A 101 -8.79 7.65 -8.54
CA ARG A 101 -8.79 9.11 -8.46
C ARG A 101 -7.76 9.61 -7.44
N ALA A 102 -7.69 8.97 -6.28
CA ALA A 102 -6.75 9.35 -5.22
C ALA A 102 -5.29 9.14 -5.65
N LEU A 103 -5.00 8.05 -6.35
CA LEU A 103 -3.71 7.78 -6.98
C LEU A 103 -3.32 8.83 -8.03
N LEU A 104 -4.26 9.24 -8.88
CA LEU A 104 -4.02 10.27 -9.90
C LEU A 104 -3.78 11.67 -9.31
N MET A 105 -4.25 11.92 -8.09
CA MET A 105 -3.98 13.15 -7.36
C MET A 105 -2.57 13.17 -6.73
N GLU A 106 -1.90 12.02 -6.62
CA GLU A 106 -0.53 11.97 -6.14
C GLU A 106 0.45 12.53 -7.16
N THR A 107 1.55 13.12 -6.67
CA THR A 107 2.67 13.47 -7.53
C THR A 107 3.33 12.19 -8.04
N PRO A 108 3.30 11.89 -9.36
CA PRO A 108 3.82 10.62 -9.86
C PRO A 108 5.29 10.42 -9.53
N SER A 109 6.11 11.46 -9.44
CA SER A 109 7.53 11.32 -9.03
C SER A 109 7.73 10.77 -7.62
N ARG A 110 6.73 10.91 -6.72
CA ARG A 110 6.81 10.45 -5.33
C ARG A 110 6.35 9.01 -5.13
N ILE A 111 5.65 8.40 -6.08
CA ILE A 111 5.29 6.98 -5.98
C ILE A 111 6.56 6.15 -6.19
N ARG A 112 6.94 5.32 -5.22
CA ARG A 112 8.10 4.42 -5.32
C ARG A 112 7.75 3.08 -5.94
N ALA A 113 6.62 2.53 -5.53
CA ALA A 113 6.09 1.22 -5.90
C ALA A 113 4.57 1.22 -5.74
N LEU A 114 3.88 0.20 -6.23
CA LEU A 114 2.46 -0.06 -5.91
C LEU A 114 2.34 -1.39 -5.16
N HIS A 115 1.44 -1.48 -4.19
CA HIS A 115 1.08 -2.75 -3.56
C HIS A 115 0.01 -3.49 -4.37
N ILE A 116 0.08 -4.82 -4.32
CA ILE A 116 -0.96 -5.76 -4.72
C ILE A 116 -1.47 -6.44 -3.47
N LYS A 117 -2.57 -5.90 -2.98
CA LYS A 117 -3.36 -6.40 -1.87
C LYS A 117 -4.79 -6.00 -2.15
N ASP A 118 -5.72 -6.92 -1.97
CA ASP A 118 -7.11 -6.69 -2.28
C ASP A 118 -7.96 -6.68 -1.00
N THR A 119 -9.21 -6.25 -1.15
CA THR A 119 -10.22 -6.34 -0.10
C THR A 119 -11.52 -6.78 -0.71
N ASP A 120 -12.08 -7.87 -0.19
CA ASP A 120 -13.46 -8.28 -0.45
C ASP A 120 -14.38 -7.59 0.56
N ASN A 121 -15.18 -6.63 0.11
CA ASN A 121 -16.21 -6.01 0.94
C ASN A 121 -17.62 -6.58 0.73
N ASN A 122 -17.76 -7.62 -0.08
CA ASN A 122 -19.01 -8.33 -0.31
C ASN A 122 -19.14 -9.57 0.59
N ASN A 123 -18.20 -9.77 1.50
CA ASN A 123 -18.25 -10.83 2.50
C ASN A 123 -19.31 -10.53 3.61
N PRO A 124 -19.86 -11.55 4.29
CA PRO A 124 -20.91 -11.34 5.30
C PRO A 124 -20.52 -10.41 6.46
N GLU A 125 -19.25 -10.41 6.88
CA GLU A 125 -18.74 -9.53 7.94
C GLU A 125 -18.70 -8.08 7.45
N ALA A 126 -18.24 -7.84 6.22
CA ALA A 126 -18.27 -6.53 5.58
C ALA A 126 -19.68 -5.98 5.46
N LEU A 127 -20.61 -6.81 5.01
CA LEU A 127 -22.01 -6.43 4.81
C LEU A 127 -22.69 -6.13 6.15
N HIS A 128 -22.37 -6.90 7.20
CA HIS A 128 -22.87 -6.64 8.56
C HIS A 128 -22.36 -5.31 9.11
N VAL A 129 -21.05 -5.05 9.01
CA VAL A 129 -20.46 -3.77 9.42
C VAL A 129 -21.06 -2.62 8.61
N ARG A 130 -21.15 -2.73 7.27
CA ARG A 130 -21.72 -1.69 6.41
C ARG A 130 -23.20 -1.43 6.69
N ALA A 131 -23.99 -2.46 6.96
CA ALA A 131 -25.40 -2.33 7.35
C ALA A 131 -25.57 -1.61 8.70
N MET A 132 -24.67 -1.87 9.66
CA MET A 132 -24.58 -1.09 10.90
C MET A 132 -24.14 0.35 10.66
N ARG A 133 -23.39 0.60 9.58
CA ARG A 133 -22.81 1.91 9.28
C ARG A 133 -23.79 2.92 8.71
N GLY A 134 -24.66 2.53 7.77
CA GLY A 134 -25.39 3.51 6.94
C GLY A 134 -24.46 4.54 6.25
N GLY A 135 -23.15 4.26 6.17
CA GLY A 135 -22.09 5.20 5.78
C GLY A 135 -21.04 5.56 6.86
N PHE A 136 -21.31 5.40 8.16
CA PHE A 136 -20.40 5.79 9.27
C PHE A 136 -20.15 4.67 10.28
N ALA A 137 -18.95 4.53 10.84
CA ALA A 137 -18.60 3.48 11.81
C ALA A 137 -19.66 3.31 12.94
N PRO A 138 -20.07 2.08 13.32
CA PRO A 138 -21.08 1.88 14.38
C PRO A 138 -20.65 2.61 15.66
N PRO A 139 -21.56 3.17 16.47
CA PRO A 139 -21.20 3.86 17.70
C PRO A 139 -20.29 3.00 18.58
N ALA A 140 -19.36 3.62 19.29
CA ALA A 140 -18.43 2.95 20.22
C ALA A 140 -19.13 1.93 21.14
N SER A 141 -20.34 2.25 21.59
CA SER A 141 -21.18 1.44 22.47
C SER A 141 -21.74 0.16 21.85
N GLN A 142 -21.66 -0.01 20.52
CA GLN A 142 -22.20 -1.15 19.79
C GLN A 142 -21.12 -2.07 19.21
N ARG A 143 -19.85 -1.84 19.56
CA ARG A 143 -18.71 -2.63 19.07
C ARG A 143 -18.33 -3.67 20.12
N ALA A 144 -18.21 -4.93 19.71
CA ALA A 144 -17.66 -6.02 20.50
C ALA A 144 -16.13 -6.09 20.40
N HIS A 145 -15.56 -5.68 19.25
CA HIS A 145 -14.13 -5.61 19.00
C HIS A 145 -13.72 -4.30 18.33
N GLU A 146 -12.45 -3.92 18.53
CA GLU A 146 -11.85 -2.74 17.90
C GLU A 146 -11.81 -2.83 16.36
N TRP A 147 -11.95 -4.03 15.81
CA TRP A 147 -11.99 -4.32 14.38
C TRP A 147 -13.40 -4.37 13.81
N ASP A 148 -14.45 -4.19 14.61
CA ASP A 148 -15.85 -4.15 14.12
C ASP A 148 -16.16 -2.90 13.27
N VAL A 149 -15.17 -2.02 13.09
CA VAL A 149 -15.20 -0.94 12.10
C VAL A 149 -14.70 -1.40 10.73
N TYR A 150 -13.95 -2.49 10.68
CA TYR A 150 -13.23 -2.96 9.53
C TYR A 150 -14.01 -4.09 8.87
N GLY A 151 -14.82 -3.73 7.86
CA GLY A 151 -15.68 -4.71 7.21
C GLY A 151 -14.95 -5.58 6.17
N GLY A 152 -13.95 -5.01 5.50
CA GLY A 152 -13.27 -5.66 4.39
C GLY A 152 -12.44 -6.87 4.82
N ARG A 153 -12.58 -7.99 4.10
CA ARG A 153 -11.70 -9.14 4.27
C ARG A 153 -10.49 -8.97 3.36
N PRO A 154 -9.24 -9.06 3.86
CA PRO A 154 -8.07 -9.00 3.02
C PRO A 154 -8.05 -10.23 2.10
N THR A 155 -7.82 -9.99 0.81
CA THR A 155 -7.73 -11.05 -0.20
C THR A 155 -6.55 -10.82 -1.13
N LEU A 156 -6.21 -11.84 -1.92
CA LEU A 156 -5.17 -11.77 -2.93
C LEU A 156 -5.70 -12.20 -4.30
N ILE A 157 -5.31 -11.46 -5.34
CA ILE A 157 -5.68 -11.77 -6.72
C ILE A 157 -5.33 -13.22 -7.07
N GLY A 158 -6.30 -13.94 -7.66
CA GLY A 158 -6.10 -15.31 -8.12
C GLY A 158 -6.14 -16.38 -7.03
N PHE A 159 -6.45 -16.04 -5.78
CA PHE A 159 -6.54 -17.00 -4.68
C PHE A 159 -7.85 -16.81 -3.90
N GLY A 160 -8.58 -17.90 -3.65
CA GLY A 160 -9.73 -17.89 -2.72
C GLY A 160 -11.03 -17.19 -3.17
N GLY A 161 -11.07 -16.53 -4.32
CA GLY A 161 -12.30 -15.90 -4.85
C GLY A 161 -12.21 -14.40 -5.13
N GLY A 162 -11.01 -13.82 -5.03
CA GLY A 162 -10.73 -12.44 -5.43
C GLY A 162 -11.23 -11.39 -4.42
N GLY A 163 -10.85 -10.13 -4.63
CA GLY A 163 -11.41 -8.99 -3.93
C GLY A 163 -12.09 -8.03 -4.90
N ASP A 164 -12.37 -6.82 -4.42
CA ASP A 164 -13.13 -5.82 -5.15
C ASP A 164 -12.29 -4.99 -6.14
N MET A 165 -10.95 -5.12 -6.12
CA MET A 165 -10.08 -4.32 -6.99
C MET A 165 -10.15 -4.78 -8.45
N ASP A 166 -10.36 -3.83 -9.37
CA ASP A 166 -10.07 -4.06 -10.79
C ASP A 166 -8.58 -3.90 -11.04
N TRP A 167 -7.86 -5.02 -11.03
CA TRP A 167 -6.41 -5.05 -11.26
C TRP A 167 -6.01 -4.60 -12.66
N THR A 168 -6.88 -4.75 -13.66
CA THR A 168 -6.60 -4.27 -15.01
C THR A 168 -6.63 -2.74 -15.00
N GLU A 169 -7.65 -2.13 -14.41
CA GLU A 169 -7.76 -0.68 -14.33
C GLU A 169 -6.69 -0.09 -13.39
N TYR A 170 -6.41 -0.73 -12.25
CA TYR A 170 -5.37 -0.32 -11.31
C TYR A 170 -3.98 -0.33 -11.93
N LEU A 171 -3.60 -1.43 -12.62
CA LEU A 171 -2.27 -1.54 -13.20
C LEU A 171 -2.13 -0.86 -14.55
N ARG A 172 -3.19 -0.78 -15.38
CA ARG A 172 -3.13 -0.10 -16.68
C ARG A 172 -3.43 1.39 -16.59
N GLY A 173 -4.36 1.81 -15.73
CA GLY A 173 -4.54 3.23 -15.38
C GLY A 173 -3.34 3.75 -14.58
N GLY A 174 -2.89 2.96 -13.59
CA GLY A 174 -1.65 3.18 -12.85
C GLY A 174 -0.38 2.98 -13.67
N ALA A 175 -0.42 2.38 -14.87
CA ALA A 175 0.76 2.26 -15.75
C ALA A 175 1.37 3.62 -16.08
N THR A 176 0.55 4.67 -16.16
CA THR A 176 1.00 6.06 -16.29
C THR A 176 1.83 6.51 -15.09
N LEU A 177 1.45 6.08 -13.88
CA LEU A 177 2.14 6.37 -12.61
C LEU A 177 3.37 5.48 -12.40
N LEU A 178 3.35 4.29 -12.98
CA LEU A 178 4.45 3.33 -12.93
C LEU A 178 5.57 3.70 -13.91
N ALA A 179 5.29 4.39 -15.02
CA ALA A 179 6.32 4.78 -15.98
C ALA A 179 7.33 5.76 -15.36
N ARG A 180 8.63 5.49 -15.54
CA ARG A 180 9.74 6.31 -15.02
C ARG A 180 10.31 7.29 -16.07
N GLY A 181 9.68 7.39 -17.24
CA GLY A 181 10.13 8.26 -18.34
C GLY A 181 11.36 7.76 -19.11
N ASP A 182 12.16 6.88 -18.52
CA ASP A 182 13.32 6.20 -19.12
C ASP A 182 12.96 4.88 -19.83
N GLY A 183 11.66 4.62 -20.01
CA GLY A 183 11.14 3.36 -20.56
C GLY A 183 11.07 2.21 -19.56
N SER A 184 11.43 2.43 -18.28
CA SER A 184 11.24 1.46 -17.20
C SER A 184 9.99 1.77 -16.36
N TYR A 185 9.51 0.77 -15.64
CA TYR A 185 8.37 0.89 -14.73
C TYR A 185 8.79 0.72 -13.27
N LYS A 186 8.02 1.33 -12.37
CA LYS A 186 8.13 1.13 -10.94
C LYS A 186 7.74 -0.29 -10.56
N PRO A 187 8.33 -0.80 -9.46
CA PRO A 187 7.98 -2.09 -8.94
C PRO A 187 6.53 -2.14 -8.46
N VAL A 188 5.97 -3.34 -8.55
CA VAL A 188 4.70 -3.78 -8.01
C VAL A 188 5.05 -4.84 -6.97
N ILE A 189 4.52 -4.69 -5.75
CA ILE A 189 4.89 -5.50 -4.59
C ILE A 189 3.65 -6.27 -4.15
N VAL A 190 3.73 -7.59 -4.13
CA VAL A 190 2.63 -8.41 -3.60
C VAL A 190 2.70 -8.42 -2.08
N GLU A 191 1.63 -7.94 -1.44
CA GLU A 191 1.44 -8.04 0.00
C GLU A 191 0.34 -9.07 0.28
N ASN A 192 0.78 -10.28 0.61
CA ASN A 192 -0.15 -11.36 0.88
C ASN A 192 -0.65 -11.30 2.32
N GLU A 193 -1.91 -10.91 2.52
CA GLU A 193 -2.62 -10.95 3.82
C GLU A 193 -3.89 -11.80 3.80
N ASP A 194 -4.06 -12.64 2.77
CA ASP A 194 -5.29 -13.39 2.53
C ASP A 194 -5.57 -14.43 3.64
N VAL A 195 -6.83 -14.49 4.07
CA VAL A 195 -7.29 -15.36 5.18
C VAL A 195 -7.04 -16.84 4.92
N TRP A 196 -7.05 -17.27 3.65
CA TRP A 196 -6.84 -18.64 3.24
C TRP A 196 -5.38 -18.94 2.88
N SER A 197 -4.48 -17.96 3.03
CA SER A 197 -3.05 -18.16 2.85
C SER A 197 -2.22 -17.72 4.05
N LYS A 198 -1.75 -16.47 4.15
CA LYS A 198 -0.90 -16.00 5.27
C LYS A 198 -1.56 -16.26 6.62
N GLN A 199 -2.86 -15.97 6.77
CA GLN A 199 -3.54 -16.08 8.06
C GLN A 199 -3.82 -17.53 8.49
N THR A 200 -3.65 -18.51 7.60
CA THR A 200 -3.70 -19.93 7.98
C THR A 200 -2.50 -20.35 8.83
N GLY A 201 -1.42 -19.55 8.82
CA GLY A 201 -0.14 -19.92 9.42
C GLY A 201 0.62 -21.01 8.65
N ASN A 202 0.09 -21.51 7.52
CA ASN A 202 0.74 -22.53 6.71
C ASN A 202 1.63 -21.89 5.62
N PRO A 203 2.96 -22.10 5.66
CA PRO A 203 3.86 -21.54 4.65
C PRO A 203 3.56 -22.02 3.23
N ALA A 204 3.12 -23.27 3.03
CA ALA A 204 2.79 -23.80 1.72
C ALA A 204 1.58 -23.10 1.10
N ALA A 205 0.55 -22.81 1.90
CA ALA A 205 -0.61 -22.02 1.44
C ALA A 205 -0.18 -20.59 1.06
N THR A 206 0.72 -19.98 1.84
CA THR A 206 1.31 -18.66 1.53
C THR A 206 2.06 -18.67 0.20
N TRP A 207 2.86 -19.71 -0.06
CA TRP A 207 3.57 -19.88 -1.34
C TRP A 207 2.63 -20.09 -2.51
N GLN A 208 1.59 -20.90 -2.34
CA GLN A 208 0.56 -21.13 -3.38
C GLN A 208 -0.15 -19.83 -3.77
N ALA A 209 -0.56 -19.03 -2.78
CA ALA A 209 -1.21 -17.75 -3.02
C ALA A 209 -0.30 -16.75 -3.74
N ASN A 210 0.97 -16.63 -3.31
CA ASN A 210 1.95 -15.79 -4.01
C ASN A 210 2.19 -16.24 -5.46
N HIS A 211 2.24 -17.56 -5.71
CA HIS A 211 2.39 -18.11 -7.05
C HIS A 211 1.16 -17.82 -7.91
N ALA A 212 -0.04 -18.03 -7.38
CA ALA A 212 -1.29 -17.73 -8.06
C ALA A 212 -1.39 -16.23 -8.42
N ALA A 213 -1.06 -15.34 -7.48
CA ALA A 213 -1.02 -13.91 -7.72
C ALA A 213 -0.04 -13.55 -8.84
N HIS A 214 1.17 -14.12 -8.82
CA HIS A 214 2.15 -13.89 -9.88
C HIS A 214 1.62 -14.28 -11.27
N LEU A 215 0.99 -15.45 -11.38
CA LEU A 215 0.41 -15.92 -12.65
C LEU A 215 -0.75 -15.04 -13.13
N ASN A 216 -1.60 -14.56 -12.22
CA ASN A 216 -2.72 -13.68 -12.56
C ASN A 216 -2.29 -12.25 -12.91
N LEU A 217 -1.19 -11.78 -12.32
CA LEU A 217 -0.61 -10.47 -12.62
C LEU A 217 0.25 -10.46 -13.88
N ALA A 218 0.79 -11.61 -14.29
CA ALA A 218 1.70 -11.70 -15.44
C ALA A 218 1.14 -11.06 -16.73
N PRO A 219 -0.14 -11.27 -17.12
CA PRO A 219 -0.74 -10.61 -18.29
C PRO A 219 -0.85 -9.07 -18.20
N LEU A 220 -0.78 -8.53 -16.98
CA LEU A 220 -0.88 -7.10 -16.71
C LEU A 220 0.50 -6.46 -16.58
N CYS A 221 1.50 -7.23 -16.15
CA CYS A 221 2.83 -6.74 -15.82
C CYS A 221 3.89 -7.08 -16.87
N TYR A 222 3.69 -8.06 -17.74
CA TYR A 222 4.74 -8.57 -18.61
C TYR A 222 4.33 -8.57 -20.09
N PRO A 223 5.30 -8.44 -21.03
CA PRO A 223 5.03 -8.64 -22.44
C PRO A 223 4.64 -10.09 -22.73
N LEU A 224 3.76 -10.27 -23.72
CA LEU A 224 3.50 -11.58 -24.30
C LEU A 224 4.67 -12.00 -25.19
N THR A 225 5.13 -13.23 -25.00
CA THR A 225 6.16 -13.89 -25.82
C THR A 225 5.63 -15.24 -26.29
N ASP A 226 6.41 -15.96 -27.11
CA ASP A 226 6.09 -17.34 -27.53
C ASP A 226 5.96 -18.31 -26.34
N GLN A 227 6.47 -17.95 -25.16
CA GLN A 227 6.42 -18.72 -23.92
C GLN A 227 5.43 -18.13 -22.90
N GLY A 228 4.48 -17.30 -23.37
CA GLY A 228 3.51 -16.60 -22.52
C GLY A 228 4.03 -15.26 -21.99
N TYR A 229 3.38 -14.74 -20.96
CA TYR A 229 3.73 -13.46 -20.33
C TYR A 229 4.98 -13.60 -19.48
N GLN A 230 6.10 -13.01 -19.91
CA GLN A 230 7.40 -13.22 -19.26
C GLN A 230 8.09 -11.92 -18.84
N PHE A 231 8.67 -11.95 -17.65
CA PHE A 231 9.53 -10.87 -17.19
C PHE A 231 10.76 -10.73 -18.11
N ASN A 232 11.01 -9.51 -18.58
CA ASN A 232 12.20 -9.25 -19.38
C ASN A 232 13.46 -9.20 -18.50
N HIS A 233 14.24 -10.28 -18.51
CA HIS A 233 15.46 -10.40 -17.72
C HIS A 233 16.53 -9.35 -18.06
N THR A 234 16.51 -8.74 -19.25
CA THR A 234 17.44 -7.65 -19.60
C THR A 234 17.15 -6.37 -18.82
N GLN A 235 15.95 -6.24 -18.24
CA GLN A 235 15.59 -5.13 -17.35
C GLN A 235 16.00 -5.38 -15.90
N ARG A 236 16.66 -6.52 -15.58
CA ARG A 236 17.31 -6.67 -14.28
C ARG A 236 18.46 -5.68 -14.19
N GLN A 237 18.30 -4.65 -13.37
CA GLN A 237 19.46 -4.02 -12.79
C GLN A 237 20.09 -5.03 -11.83
N VAL A 238 21.37 -5.32 -12.03
CA VAL A 238 22.15 -6.09 -11.06
C VAL A 238 22.03 -5.37 -9.72
N LEU A 239 21.71 -6.11 -8.66
CA LEU A 239 21.78 -5.58 -7.30
C LEU A 239 23.18 -5.01 -7.11
N GLN A 240 23.29 -3.69 -7.08
CA GLN A 240 24.56 -3.07 -6.76
C GLN A 240 24.86 -3.45 -5.31
N THR A 241 26.01 -4.08 -5.08
CA THR A 241 26.52 -4.27 -3.72
C THR A 241 26.79 -2.86 -3.19
N PRO A 242 26.03 -2.38 -2.20
CA PRO A 242 26.26 -1.03 -1.70
C PRO A 242 27.65 -0.99 -1.08
N SER A 243 28.44 0.03 -1.42
CA SER A 243 29.75 0.28 -0.82
C SER A 243 29.56 0.88 0.57
N VAL A 244 28.97 0.12 1.48
CA VAL A 244 28.83 0.49 2.89
C VAL A 244 29.74 -0.40 3.71
N SER A 245 30.58 0.23 4.54
CA SER A 245 31.32 -0.45 5.60
C SER A 245 30.34 -1.23 6.46
N GLU A 246 30.65 -2.50 6.74
CA GLU A 246 29.78 -3.46 7.42
C GLU A 246 29.01 -2.85 8.60
N GLY A 247 27.71 -2.68 8.38
CA GLY A 247 26.81 -2.07 9.35
C GLY A 247 25.35 -2.27 8.95
N MET A 248 24.79 -3.40 9.40
CA MET A 248 23.35 -3.69 9.45
C MET A 248 22.67 -4.22 8.16
N LEU A 249 22.54 -5.56 8.10
CA LEU A 249 21.58 -6.26 7.23
C LEU A 249 20.17 -6.19 7.83
N LEU A 250 19.30 -5.36 7.28
CA LEU A 250 17.86 -5.43 7.52
C LEU A 250 17.25 -6.49 6.59
N LYS A 251 16.74 -7.58 7.17
CA LYS A 251 15.98 -8.61 6.44
C LYS A 251 14.57 -8.10 6.16
N THR A 252 14.25 -7.83 4.91
CA THR A 252 12.86 -7.71 4.44
C THR A 252 12.62 -8.73 3.34
N HIS A 253 11.69 -9.66 3.57
CA HIS A 253 11.16 -10.53 2.53
C HIS A 253 10.06 -9.76 1.78
N ALA A 254 10.37 -9.25 0.60
CA ALA A 254 9.38 -8.73 -0.35
C ALA A 254 9.73 -9.24 -1.75
N SER A 255 8.75 -9.81 -2.45
CA SER A 255 8.87 -10.24 -3.84
C SER A 255 8.54 -9.05 -4.73
N VAL A 256 9.53 -8.51 -5.44
CA VAL A 256 9.36 -7.38 -6.35
C VAL A 256 9.04 -7.88 -7.76
N VAL A 257 7.88 -7.48 -8.29
CA VAL A 257 7.42 -7.70 -9.67
C VAL A 257 7.60 -6.37 -10.42
N ARG A 258 8.00 -6.34 -11.70
CA ARG A 258 8.05 -5.09 -12.50
C ARG A 258 6.99 -5.14 -13.60
N ALA A 259 6.31 -4.01 -13.88
CA ALA A 259 5.34 -3.90 -14.97
C ALA A 259 6.00 -3.57 -16.33
N TYR A 260 5.30 -3.81 -17.45
CA TYR A 260 5.74 -3.59 -18.83
C TYR A 260 4.54 -3.22 -19.72
N ALA A 261 4.74 -2.36 -20.73
CA ALA A 261 3.75 -2.12 -21.79
C ALA A 261 4.22 -2.67 -23.14
N GLY A 262 3.40 -3.55 -23.72
CA GLY A 262 3.50 -3.92 -25.13
C GLY A 262 2.93 -2.80 -26.03
N LYS A 263 3.56 -2.60 -27.19
CA LYS A 263 2.92 -1.96 -28.35
C LYS A 263 1.92 -2.92 -28.99
#